data_AF-A0A383BPT6-F1
#
_entry.id   AF-A0A383BPT6-F1
#
_cell.length_a   1.000
_cell.length_b   1.000
_cell.length_c   1.000
_cell.angle_alpha   90.00
_cell.angle_beta   90.00
_cell.angle_gamma   90.00
#
_symmetry.space_group_name_H-M   'P 1'
#
loop_
_entity.id
_entity.type
_entity.pdbx_description
1 polymer ?
#
loop_
_entity_poly.entity_id
_entity_poly.type
_entity_poly.pdbx_seq_one_letter_code
_entity_poly.pdbx_strand_id
1 'polypeptide(L)'
;LTGHFHGWHDYAASGFLGQFDGGPARGVPEDVARSVVLAEPGDLTEAERLFGDDIAAVILEPTGSIWGQVPLAPEYVRGLRELTAKRGALLIFDEVISGFRCSPGGAQQALGVTADLVSLGKIVAGGLAGAAVTGRADVLEGMDFRRAATEGAEKVFHMGTYNAAPTTCAAGIAGLRLVDTTDACQRAINYGNGLIDALNEMFAAEAVSWISYGTFGGFHVFLNPEQITTDRQRIESGEHDRAT
;
A
#
# COMPACT_ATOMS: atom_id res chain seq x y z
N LEU A 1 0.30 -8.54 -3.71
CA LEU A 1 1.66 -8.57 -4.31
C LEU A 1 2.63 -9.17 -3.30
N THR A 2 3.57 -10.00 -3.74
CA THR A 2 4.58 -10.60 -2.85
C THR A 2 5.32 -9.50 -2.05
N GLY A 3 5.50 -9.72 -0.76
CA GLY A 3 6.21 -8.81 0.14
C GLY A 3 5.37 -7.66 0.70
N HIS A 4 4.15 -7.40 0.22
CA HIS A 4 3.31 -6.33 0.74
C HIS A 4 2.61 -6.72 2.05
N PHE A 5 2.46 -5.75 2.97
CA PHE A 5 1.82 -5.97 4.27
C PHE A 5 0.45 -5.32 4.35
N HIS A 6 -0.59 -6.15 4.49
CA HIS A 6 -1.99 -5.70 4.60
C HIS A 6 -2.62 -6.02 5.96
N GLY A 7 -1.78 -6.20 6.98
CA GLY A 7 -2.18 -6.68 8.30
C GLY A 7 -1.84 -8.15 8.49
N TRP A 8 -2.38 -8.72 9.57
CA TRP A 8 -2.03 -10.07 10.04
C TRP A 8 -3.18 -11.07 9.95
N HIS A 9 -4.28 -10.70 9.28
CA HIS A 9 -5.41 -11.60 9.06
C HIS A 9 -5.04 -12.69 8.05
N ASP A 10 -5.79 -13.79 8.06
CA ASP A 10 -5.46 -15.02 7.31
C ASP A 10 -5.19 -14.78 5.83
N TYR A 11 -6.01 -13.95 5.16
CA TYR A 11 -5.84 -13.61 3.72
C TYR A 11 -4.60 -12.77 3.38
N ALA A 12 -3.88 -12.22 4.36
CA ALA A 12 -2.69 -11.37 4.16
C ALA A 12 -1.44 -11.94 4.83
N ALA A 13 -1.55 -13.08 5.52
CA ALA A 13 -0.43 -13.64 6.29
C ALA A 13 0.60 -14.37 5.40
N SER A 14 0.14 -15.05 4.34
CA SER A 14 1.01 -15.70 3.35
C SER A 14 1.55 -14.69 2.34
N GLY A 15 2.81 -14.87 1.91
CA GLY A 15 3.43 -14.06 0.87
C GLY A 15 4.01 -12.72 1.35
N PHE A 16 3.92 -12.38 2.64
CA PHE A 16 4.52 -11.16 3.20
C PHE A 16 6.00 -11.35 3.58
N LEU A 17 6.27 -12.13 4.64
CA LEU A 17 7.64 -12.41 5.12
C LEU A 17 8.11 -13.85 4.81
N GLY A 18 7.25 -14.64 4.16
CA GLY A 18 7.49 -16.04 3.85
C GLY A 18 6.33 -16.62 3.05
N GLN A 19 6.40 -17.93 2.77
CA GLN A 19 5.40 -18.65 1.97
C GLN A 19 5.20 -17.99 0.59
N PHE A 20 6.31 -17.58 -0.04
CA PHE A 20 6.32 -16.97 -1.37
C PHE A 20 5.90 -17.94 -2.48
N ASP A 21 5.83 -19.24 -2.18
CA ASP A 21 5.26 -20.28 -3.03
C ASP A 21 3.72 -20.33 -3.02
N GLY A 22 3.07 -19.46 -2.23
CA GLY A 22 1.61 -19.41 -2.08
C GLY A 22 1.06 -20.41 -1.05
N GLY A 23 1.92 -21.14 -0.33
CA GLY A 23 1.49 -22.04 0.73
C GLY A 23 0.87 -21.31 1.93
N PRO A 24 0.15 -22.02 2.82
CA PRO A 24 -0.43 -21.41 4.01
C PRO A 24 0.65 -21.06 5.04
N ALA A 25 0.58 -19.85 5.59
CA ALA A 25 1.29 -19.52 6.82
C ALA A 25 0.77 -20.38 7.98
N ARG A 26 1.58 -20.53 9.03
CA ARG A 26 1.21 -21.38 10.18
C ARG A 26 -0.09 -20.86 10.83
N GLY A 27 -1.10 -21.73 10.86
CA GLY A 27 -2.41 -21.42 11.44
C GLY A 27 -3.45 -20.92 10.43
N VAL A 28 -3.04 -20.62 9.20
CA VAL A 28 -3.94 -20.28 8.09
C VAL A 28 -4.47 -21.58 7.47
N PRO A 29 -5.80 -21.73 7.30
CA PRO A 29 -6.36 -22.87 6.57
C PRO A 29 -5.89 -22.90 5.11
N GLU A 30 -5.63 -24.10 4.57
CA GLU A 30 -5.21 -24.30 3.18
C GLU A 30 -6.16 -23.61 2.18
N ASP A 31 -7.47 -23.74 2.40
CA ASP A 31 -8.49 -23.15 1.52
C ASP A 31 -8.42 -21.62 1.47
N VAL A 32 -7.98 -20.96 2.56
CA VAL A 32 -7.77 -19.51 2.59
C VAL A 32 -6.54 -19.16 1.77
N ALA A 33 -5.42 -19.86 1.96
CA ALA A 33 -4.21 -19.61 1.18
C ALA A 33 -4.43 -19.83 -0.33
N ARG A 34 -5.15 -20.90 -0.72
CA ARG A 34 -5.51 -21.15 -2.13
C ARG A 34 -6.40 -20.07 -2.75
N SER A 35 -7.10 -19.27 -1.95
CA SER A 35 -7.92 -18.15 -2.45
C SER A 35 -7.11 -16.87 -2.69
N VAL A 36 -5.81 -16.87 -2.38
CA VAL A 36 -4.91 -15.73 -2.55
C VAL A 36 -3.88 -16.05 -3.62
N VAL A 37 -3.85 -15.25 -4.67
CA VAL A 37 -2.83 -15.35 -5.72
C VAL A 37 -1.72 -14.34 -5.43
N LEU A 38 -0.49 -14.83 -5.30
CA LEU A 38 0.69 -14.00 -5.19
C LEU A 38 1.21 -13.67 -6.60
N ALA A 39 1.50 -12.39 -6.82
CA ALA A 39 2.11 -11.89 -8.04
C ALA A 39 3.32 -11.05 -7.65
N GLU A 40 4.38 -11.15 -8.42
CA GLU A 40 5.60 -10.40 -8.17
C GLU A 40 5.36 -8.90 -8.40
N PRO A 41 5.82 -8.04 -7.47
CA PRO A 41 5.77 -6.58 -7.66
C PRO A 41 6.43 -6.21 -9.00
N GLY A 42 6.01 -5.16 -9.71
CA GLY A 42 6.72 -4.67 -10.90
C GLY A 42 6.69 -5.54 -12.17
N ASP A 43 6.23 -6.80 -12.14
CA ASP A 43 6.04 -7.63 -13.35
C ASP A 43 4.58 -7.64 -13.80
N LEU A 44 4.24 -6.72 -14.71
CA LEU A 44 2.87 -6.61 -15.22
C LEU A 44 2.50 -7.78 -16.13
N THR A 45 3.47 -8.36 -16.84
CA THR A 45 3.23 -9.49 -17.74
C THR A 45 2.86 -10.72 -16.94
N GLU A 46 3.54 -10.95 -15.83
CA GLU A 46 3.18 -12.01 -14.89
C GLU A 46 1.81 -11.74 -14.26
N ALA A 47 1.55 -10.51 -13.78
CA ALA A 47 0.25 -10.17 -13.22
C ALA A 47 -0.89 -10.45 -14.21
N GLU A 48 -0.72 -10.11 -15.49
CA GLU A 48 -1.68 -10.44 -16.55
C GLU A 48 -1.87 -11.95 -16.75
N ARG A 49 -0.78 -12.73 -16.69
CA ARG A 49 -0.81 -14.20 -16.82
C ARG A 49 -1.53 -14.86 -15.65
N LEU A 50 -1.35 -14.34 -14.44
CA LEU A 50 -1.99 -14.85 -13.23
C LEU A 50 -3.46 -14.41 -13.10
N PHE A 51 -3.89 -13.42 -13.87
CA PHE A 51 -5.23 -12.86 -13.79
C PHE A 51 -6.29 -13.79 -14.40
N GLY A 52 -6.82 -14.69 -13.58
CA GLY A 52 -7.96 -15.54 -13.91
C GLY A 52 -9.30 -14.78 -13.93
N ASP A 53 -10.34 -15.45 -14.43
CA ASP A 53 -11.72 -14.93 -14.46
C ASP A 53 -12.37 -14.88 -13.05
N ASP A 54 -11.71 -15.47 -12.05
CA ASP A 54 -12.15 -15.60 -10.66
C ASP A 54 -11.49 -14.60 -9.70
N ILE A 55 -10.69 -13.66 -10.20
CA ILE A 55 -10.05 -12.62 -9.39
C ILE A 55 -11.05 -11.53 -9.03
N ALA A 56 -11.43 -11.47 -7.76
CA ALA A 56 -12.33 -10.43 -7.24
C ALA A 56 -11.65 -9.06 -7.10
N ALA A 57 -10.38 -9.03 -6.66
CA ALA A 57 -9.65 -7.80 -6.41
C ALA A 57 -8.13 -7.97 -6.46
N VAL A 58 -7.43 -6.87 -6.72
CA VAL A 58 -5.98 -6.72 -6.52
C VAL A 58 -5.76 -5.73 -5.39
N ILE A 59 -5.03 -6.13 -4.35
CA ILE A 59 -4.60 -5.27 -3.25
C ILE A 59 -3.09 -5.03 -3.29
N LEU A 60 -2.69 -3.78 -3.06
CA LEU A 60 -1.28 -3.36 -2.99
C LEU A 60 -1.08 -2.12 -2.12
N GLU A 61 0.14 -1.97 -1.60
CA GLU A 61 0.65 -0.69 -1.10
C GLU A 61 1.13 0.12 -2.32
N PRO A 62 0.57 1.29 -2.63
CA PRO A 62 0.82 1.98 -3.91
C PRO A 62 2.24 2.57 -4.02
N THR A 63 2.94 2.78 -2.90
CA THR A 63 4.34 3.22 -2.88
C THR A 63 5.34 2.08 -2.93
N GLY A 64 4.86 0.83 -2.89
CA GLY A 64 5.68 -0.37 -2.69
C GLY A 64 5.70 -0.86 -1.24
N SER A 65 6.09 -2.13 -1.08
CA SER A 65 6.06 -2.86 0.19
C SER A 65 6.82 -2.14 1.31
N ILE A 66 6.26 -2.18 2.52
CA ILE A 66 6.81 -1.60 3.75
C ILE A 66 7.23 -0.14 3.51
N TRP A 67 6.27 0.66 3.04
CA TRP A 67 6.51 2.08 2.76
C TRP A 67 7.68 2.34 1.79
N GLY A 68 7.67 1.61 0.68
CA GLY A 68 8.67 1.76 -0.38
C GLY A 68 10.06 1.23 -0.02
N GLN A 69 10.15 0.25 0.89
CA GLN A 69 11.37 -0.55 1.06
C GLN A 69 11.63 -1.40 -0.20
N VAL A 70 10.55 -1.86 -0.85
CA VAL A 70 10.59 -2.37 -2.21
C VAL A 70 9.70 -1.46 -3.08
N PRO A 71 10.26 -0.38 -3.65
CA PRO A 71 9.51 0.59 -4.45
C PRO A 71 8.74 -0.03 -5.62
N LEU A 72 7.58 0.56 -5.94
CA LEU A 72 6.83 0.28 -7.16
C LEU A 72 6.91 1.44 -8.13
N ALA A 73 7.17 1.13 -9.40
CA ALA A 73 7.10 2.10 -10.48
C ALA A 73 5.66 2.65 -10.62
N PRO A 74 5.45 3.97 -10.78
CA PRO A 74 4.13 4.54 -11.06
C PRO A 74 3.43 3.90 -12.26
N GLU A 75 4.20 3.52 -13.29
CA GLU A 75 3.73 2.88 -14.52
C GLU A 75 3.17 1.48 -14.25
N TYR A 76 3.77 0.72 -13.32
CA TYR A 76 3.24 -0.57 -12.90
C TYR A 76 1.90 -0.42 -12.17
N VAL A 77 1.79 0.57 -11.28
CA VAL A 77 0.55 0.86 -10.56
C VAL A 77 -0.57 1.29 -11.53
N ARG A 78 -0.25 2.10 -12.55
CA ARG A 78 -1.18 2.43 -13.65
C ARG A 78 -1.59 1.19 -14.45
N GLY A 79 -0.63 0.33 -14.78
CA GLY A 79 -0.90 -0.93 -15.48
C GLY A 79 -1.86 -1.84 -14.73
N LEU A 80 -1.69 -1.99 -13.40
CA LEU A 80 -2.62 -2.76 -12.57
C LEU A 80 -4.02 -2.14 -12.54
N ARG A 81 -4.13 -0.80 -12.56
CA ARG A 81 -5.42 -0.12 -12.66
C ARG A 81 -6.11 -0.43 -13.98
N GLU A 82 -5.40 -0.35 -15.10
CA GLU A 82 -5.95 -0.67 -16.41
C GLU A 82 -6.37 -2.15 -16.51
N LEU A 83 -5.53 -3.05 -15.99
CA LEU A 83 -5.79 -4.50 -15.97
C LEU A 83 -7.05 -4.83 -15.17
N THR A 84 -7.15 -4.35 -13.93
CA THR A 84 -8.32 -4.59 -13.06
C THR A 84 -9.60 -4.04 -13.69
N ALA A 85 -9.55 -2.83 -14.25
CA ALA A 85 -10.71 -2.23 -14.93
C ALA A 85 -11.15 -3.05 -16.16
N LYS A 86 -10.20 -3.53 -16.97
CA LYS A 86 -10.46 -4.37 -18.14
C LYS A 86 -11.06 -5.73 -17.77
N ARG A 87 -10.70 -6.27 -16.60
CA ARG A 87 -11.13 -7.59 -16.13
C ARG A 87 -12.36 -7.54 -15.21
N GLY A 88 -12.85 -6.34 -14.87
CA GLY A 88 -13.99 -6.18 -13.96
C GLY A 88 -13.67 -6.50 -12.49
N ALA A 89 -12.41 -6.50 -12.11
CA ALA A 89 -11.96 -6.70 -10.74
C ALA A 89 -11.73 -5.35 -10.04
N LEU A 90 -11.81 -5.36 -8.70
CA LEU A 90 -11.54 -4.16 -7.90
C LEU A 90 -10.03 -3.94 -7.74
N LEU A 91 -9.58 -2.68 -7.85
CA LEU A 91 -8.28 -2.26 -7.35
C LEU A 91 -8.44 -1.71 -5.94
N ILE A 92 -7.70 -2.27 -4.99
CA ILE A 92 -7.67 -1.84 -3.59
C ILE A 92 -6.31 -1.25 -3.29
N PHE A 93 -6.26 0.04 -2.97
CA PHE A 93 -5.05 0.62 -2.41
C PHE A 93 -5.04 0.46 -0.89
N ASP A 94 -4.00 -0.17 -0.39
CA ASP A 94 -3.64 -0.07 1.02
C ASP A 94 -2.88 1.23 1.25
N GLU A 95 -3.63 2.25 1.64
CA GLU A 95 -3.12 3.57 1.99
C GLU A 95 -3.01 3.75 3.51
N VAL A 96 -2.85 2.67 4.27
CA VAL A 96 -2.68 2.76 5.73
C VAL A 96 -1.44 3.58 6.11
N ILE A 97 -0.41 3.62 5.26
CA ILE A 97 0.78 4.49 5.43
C ILE A 97 0.72 5.71 4.50
N SER A 98 0.43 5.53 3.21
CA SER A 98 0.48 6.59 2.19
C SER A 98 -0.63 7.63 2.32
N GLY A 99 -1.77 7.26 2.88
CA GLY A 99 -2.94 8.10 3.02
C GLY A 99 -2.63 9.33 3.87
N PHE A 100 -2.88 10.52 3.32
CA PHE A 100 -2.58 11.81 3.95
C PHE A 100 -1.08 12.04 4.26
N ARG A 101 -0.20 11.20 3.72
CA ARG A 101 1.26 11.27 3.86
C ARG A 101 1.92 11.73 2.57
N CYS A 102 1.68 11.00 1.46
CA CYS A 102 2.26 11.31 0.15
C CYS A 102 1.79 12.68 -0.36
N SER A 103 0.52 12.98 -0.11
CA SER A 103 -0.16 14.23 -0.40
C SER A 103 -1.44 14.28 0.45
N PRO A 104 -2.18 15.41 0.47
CA PRO A 104 -3.49 15.46 1.12
C PRO A 104 -4.45 14.37 0.61
N GLY A 105 -4.41 14.03 -0.68
CA GLY A 105 -5.17 12.94 -1.29
C GLY A 105 -4.44 11.59 -1.35
N GLY A 106 -3.42 11.39 -0.52
CA GLY A 106 -2.67 10.13 -0.45
C GLY A 106 -1.80 9.86 -1.68
N ALA A 107 -1.45 8.60 -1.88
CA ALA A 107 -0.71 8.13 -3.06
C ALA A 107 -1.55 8.23 -4.34
N GLN A 108 -2.88 8.12 -4.27
CA GLN A 108 -3.74 8.28 -5.44
C GLN A 108 -3.54 9.63 -6.13
N GLN A 109 -3.60 10.72 -5.35
CA GLN A 109 -3.32 12.06 -5.87
C GLN A 109 -1.86 12.18 -6.34
N ALA A 110 -0.90 11.61 -5.61
CA ALA A 110 0.52 11.70 -5.96
C ALA A 110 0.88 10.97 -7.27
N LEU A 111 0.24 9.82 -7.53
CA LEU A 111 0.50 8.97 -8.69
C LEU A 111 -0.43 9.25 -9.87
N GLY A 112 -1.55 9.93 -9.63
CA GLY A 112 -2.62 10.16 -10.60
C GLY A 112 -3.43 8.89 -10.91
N VAL A 113 -3.56 7.98 -9.93
CA VAL A 113 -4.27 6.69 -10.09
C VAL A 113 -5.36 6.61 -9.03
N THR A 114 -6.59 6.29 -9.41
CA THR A 114 -7.72 6.15 -8.48
C THR A 114 -8.10 4.67 -8.32
N ALA A 115 -8.10 4.20 -7.07
CA ALA A 115 -8.51 2.83 -6.74
C ALA A 115 -10.04 2.73 -6.59
N ASP A 116 -10.58 1.52 -6.66
CA ASP A 116 -12.01 1.27 -6.39
C ASP A 116 -12.30 1.32 -4.88
N LEU A 117 -11.37 0.81 -4.08
CA LEU A 117 -11.41 0.82 -2.63
C LEU A 117 -10.05 1.26 -2.06
N VAL A 118 -10.08 1.83 -0.87
CA VAL A 118 -8.92 2.36 -0.18
C VAL A 118 -9.01 2.02 1.30
N SER A 119 -8.01 1.32 1.81
CA SER A 119 -7.81 1.09 3.24
C SER A 119 -6.99 2.24 3.82
N LEU A 120 -7.48 2.87 4.88
CA LEU A 120 -6.84 3.98 5.58
C LEU A 120 -6.63 3.61 7.05
N GLY A 121 -5.53 4.06 7.62
CA GLY A 121 -5.20 3.94 9.03
C GLY A 121 -4.27 5.06 9.44
N LYS A 122 -3.57 4.89 10.56
CA LYS A 122 -2.53 5.82 11.04
C LYS A 122 -3.00 7.29 11.06
N ILE A 123 -2.65 8.08 10.05
CA ILE A 123 -2.95 9.53 9.98
C ILE A 123 -4.46 9.79 10.01
N VAL A 124 -5.28 8.95 9.38
CA VAL A 124 -6.75 9.11 9.35
C VAL A 124 -7.37 9.15 10.76
N ALA A 125 -6.71 8.50 11.72
CA ALA A 125 -7.14 8.39 13.10
C ALA A 125 -6.45 9.40 14.04
N GLY A 126 -5.63 10.31 13.50
CA GLY A 126 -4.96 11.35 14.28
C GLY A 126 -4.03 10.82 15.38
N GLY A 127 -3.46 9.63 15.19
CA GLY A 127 -2.58 8.96 16.18
C GLY A 127 -3.32 8.10 17.21
N LEU A 128 -4.65 7.99 17.14
CA LEU A 128 -5.43 7.05 17.94
C LEU A 128 -5.71 5.75 17.17
N ALA A 129 -6.26 4.76 17.86
CA ALA A 129 -6.71 3.52 17.25
C ALA A 129 -7.94 3.79 16.37
N GLY A 130 -7.77 3.66 15.05
CA GLY A 130 -8.81 3.85 14.06
C GLY A 130 -8.33 3.54 12.65
N ALA A 131 -9.27 3.14 11.81
CA ALA A 131 -9.07 2.87 10.40
C ALA A 131 -10.37 3.21 9.65
N ALA A 132 -10.29 3.32 8.34
CA ALA A 132 -11.44 3.49 7.47
C ALA A 132 -11.24 2.70 6.18
N VAL A 133 -12.34 2.19 5.63
CA VAL A 133 -12.40 1.74 4.24
C VAL A 133 -13.25 2.75 3.48
N THR A 134 -12.73 3.26 2.38
CA THR A 134 -13.41 4.24 1.51
C THR A 134 -13.33 3.78 0.06
N GLY A 135 -14.11 4.39 -0.83
CA GLY A 135 -14.09 4.03 -2.24
C GLY A 135 -15.41 4.28 -2.94
N ARG A 136 -15.60 3.57 -4.05
CA ARG A 136 -16.77 3.63 -4.91
C ARG A 136 -18.07 3.35 -4.15
N ALA A 137 -19.06 4.23 -4.36
CA ALA A 137 -20.36 4.13 -3.70
C ALA A 137 -21.08 2.83 -4.05
N ASP A 138 -21.09 2.42 -5.32
CA ASP A 138 -21.76 1.21 -5.77
C ASP A 138 -21.18 -0.08 -5.17
N VAL A 139 -19.90 -0.06 -4.76
CA VAL A 139 -19.26 -1.16 -4.03
C VAL A 139 -19.62 -1.10 -2.54
N LEU A 140 -19.47 0.06 -1.90
CA LEU A 140 -19.71 0.24 -0.47
C LEU A 140 -21.18 0.12 -0.08
N GLU A 141 -22.11 0.34 -1.01
CA GLU A 141 -23.54 0.08 -0.80
C GLU A 141 -23.84 -1.38 -0.44
N GLY A 142 -22.96 -2.34 -0.79
CA GLY A 142 -23.07 -3.73 -0.32
C GLY A 142 -22.99 -3.88 1.21
N MET A 143 -22.51 -2.86 1.92
CA MET A 143 -22.49 -2.80 3.38
C MET A 143 -23.72 -2.08 3.97
N ASP A 144 -24.54 -1.40 3.15
CA ASP A 144 -25.69 -0.62 3.61
C ASP A 144 -26.85 -1.54 4.04
N PHE A 145 -27.16 -1.50 5.33
CA PHE A 145 -28.26 -2.27 5.92
C PHE A 145 -29.64 -1.84 5.42
N ARG A 146 -29.81 -0.58 4.98
CA ARG A 146 -31.08 -0.08 4.44
C ARG A 146 -31.34 -0.64 3.05
N ARG A 147 -30.31 -0.61 2.21
CA ARG A 147 -30.36 -1.19 0.87
C ARG A 147 -30.62 -2.70 0.93
N ALA A 148 -29.85 -3.42 1.75
CA ALA A 148 -30.04 -4.85 1.97
C ALA A 148 -31.48 -5.20 2.40
N ALA A 149 -32.06 -4.43 3.31
CA ALA A 149 -33.45 -4.62 3.74
C ALA A 149 -34.48 -4.33 2.62
N THR A 150 -34.21 -3.35 1.77
CA THR A 150 -35.13 -2.93 0.69
C THR A 150 -35.07 -3.89 -0.50
N GLU A 151 -33.87 -4.36 -0.86
CA GLU A 151 -33.63 -5.23 -2.01
C GLU A 151 -33.72 -6.72 -1.67
N GLY A 152 -33.82 -7.07 -0.38
CA GLY A 152 -33.77 -8.47 0.08
C GLY A 152 -32.42 -9.14 -0.18
N ALA A 153 -31.34 -8.36 -0.28
CA ALA A 153 -29.99 -8.83 -0.56
C ALA A 153 -29.20 -9.10 0.74
N GLU A 154 -28.26 -10.05 0.68
CA GLU A 154 -27.29 -10.24 1.76
C GLU A 154 -26.31 -9.06 1.82
N LYS A 155 -26.09 -8.53 3.01
CA LYS A 155 -25.12 -7.44 3.22
C LYS A 155 -23.75 -8.00 3.60
N VAL A 156 -22.69 -7.32 3.17
CA VAL A 156 -21.35 -7.54 3.73
C VAL A 156 -21.38 -7.11 5.20
N PHE A 157 -21.17 -8.06 6.10
CA PHE A 157 -21.26 -7.81 7.53
C PHE A 157 -20.00 -7.13 8.06
N HIS A 158 -20.15 -5.92 8.60
CA HIS A 158 -19.10 -5.18 9.27
C HIS A 158 -19.65 -4.48 10.52
N MET A 159 -19.08 -4.79 11.67
CA MET A 159 -19.46 -4.26 12.98
C MET A 159 -18.20 -4.03 13.80
N GLY A 160 -18.27 -3.13 14.77
CA GLY A 160 -17.19 -2.95 15.74
C GLY A 160 -17.64 -2.03 16.87
N THR A 161 -17.44 -2.46 18.12
CA THR A 161 -17.85 -1.70 19.32
C THR A 161 -17.22 -0.30 19.36
N TYR A 162 -15.98 -0.19 18.88
CA TYR A 162 -15.22 1.06 18.87
C TYR A 162 -15.18 1.72 17.48
N ASN A 163 -15.94 1.22 16.51
CA ASN A 163 -16.04 1.87 15.20
C ASN A 163 -16.59 3.30 15.41
N ALA A 164 -15.92 4.27 14.80
CA ALA A 164 -16.24 5.69 14.94
C ALA A 164 -16.29 6.17 16.41
N ALA A 165 -15.43 5.64 17.29
CA ALA A 165 -15.27 6.15 18.64
C ALA A 165 -15.06 7.69 18.62
N PRO A 166 -15.85 8.49 19.37
CA PRO A 166 -15.82 9.94 19.26
C PRO A 166 -14.45 10.58 19.48
N THR A 167 -13.62 9.98 20.36
CA THR A 167 -12.25 10.43 20.63
C THR A 167 -11.35 10.25 19.41
N THR A 168 -11.38 9.07 18.77
CA THR A 168 -10.68 8.79 17.52
C THR A 168 -11.15 9.71 16.40
N CYS A 169 -12.46 9.93 16.25
CA CYS A 169 -13.00 10.85 15.25
C CYS A 169 -12.53 12.30 15.49
N ALA A 170 -12.54 12.77 16.73
CA ALA A 170 -12.07 14.11 17.07
C ALA A 170 -10.58 14.30 16.74
N ALA A 171 -9.73 13.32 17.10
CA ALA A 171 -8.31 13.32 16.77
C ALA A 171 -8.07 13.28 15.25
N GLY A 172 -8.80 12.40 14.53
CA GLY A 172 -8.76 12.30 13.08
C GLY A 172 -9.14 13.63 12.40
N ILE A 173 -10.26 14.24 12.79
CA ILE A 173 -10.69 15.55 12.25
C ILE A 173 -9.62 16.62 12.48
N ALA A 174 -9.05 16.71 13.68
CA ALA A 174 -8.00 17.67 13.99
C ALA A 174 -6.74 17.43 13.15
N GLY A 175 -6.28 16.18 13.05
CA GLY A 175 -5.11 15.80 12.25
C GLY A 175 -5.30 16.06 10.76
N LEU A 176 -6.44 15.66 10.20
CA LEU A 176 -6.75 15.88 8.78
C LEU A 176 -6.93 17.36 8.44
N ARG A 177 -7.47 18.18 9.35
CA ARG A 177 -7.49 19.64 9.16
C ARG A 177 -6.09 20.22 9.07
N LEU A 178 -5.12 19.73 9.84
CA LEU A 178 -3.73 20.17 9.72
C LEU A 178 -3.13 19.75 8.39
N VAL A 179 -3.40 18.52 7.92
CA VAL A 179 -2.95 18.07 6.59
C VAL A 179 -3.54 18.94 5.48
N ASP A 180 -4.82 19.31 5.58
CA ASP A 180 -5.54 20.12 4.57
C ASP A 180 -5.11 21.59 4.56
N THR A 181 -4.91 22.18 5.74
CA THR A 181 -4.68 23.64 5.88
C THR A 181 -3.21 24.04 5.94
N THR A 182 -2.28 23.07 5.94
CA THR A 182 -0.84 23.33 6.03
C THR A 182 -0.08 22.59 4.93
N ASP A 183 1.21 22.87 4.82
CA ASP A 183 2.15 22.22 3.91
C ASP A 183 2.82 20.98 4.54
N ALA A 184 2.17 20.34 5.53
CA ALA A 184 2.76 19.25 6.31
C ALA A 184 3.34 18.11 5.45
N CYS A 185 2.64 17.67 4.41
CA CYS A 185 3.13 16.66 3.47
C CYS A 185 4.39 17.13 2.77
N GLN A 186 4.37 18.31 2.15
CA GLN A 186 5.51 18.83 1.39
C GLN A 186 6.73 19.07 2.28
N ARG A 187 6.54 19.57 3.50
CA ARG A 187 7.62 19.74 4.48
C ARG A 187 8.26 18.41 4.85
N ALA A 188 7.46 17.39 5.13
CA ALA A 188 7.97 16.05 5.44
C ALA A 188 8.78 15.46 4.27
N ILE A 189 8.30 15.66 3.04
CA ILE A 189 9.00 15.25 1.81
C ILE A 189 10.36 15.95 1.70
N ASN A 190 10.39 17.28 1.89
CA ASN A 190 11.62 18.06 1.81
C ASN A 190 12.64 17.62 2.88
N TYR A 191 12.19 17.34 4.10
CA TYR A 191 13.07 16.83 5.16
C TYR A 191 13.61 15.44 4.84
N GLY A 192 12.76 14.53 4.34
CA GLY A 192 13.18 13.19 3.94
C GLY A 192 14.23 13.22 2.82
N ASN A 193 14.00 14.04 1.79
CA ASN A 193 14.95 14.21 0.69
C ASN A 193 16.30 14.76 1.19
N GLY A 194 16.28 15.80 2.02
CA GLY A 194 17.52 16.36 2.58
C GLY A 194 18.29 15.37 3.45
N LEU A 195 17.60 14.49 4.19
CA LEU A 195 18.24 13.42 4.96
C LEU A 195 18.86 12.36 4.04
N ILE A 196 18.15 11.93 2.99
CA ILE A 196 18.67 10.96 2.01
C ILE A 196 19.93 11.52 1.34
N ASP A 197 19.91 12.78 0.92
CA ASP A 197 21.06 13.42 0.26
C ASP A 197 22.26 13.48 1.21
N ALA A 198 22.06 13.93 2.46
CA ALA A 198 23.11 13.99 3.46
C ALA A 198 23.69 12.61 3.83
N LEU A 199 22.84 11.57 3.89
CA LEU A 199 23.30 10.20 4.13
C LEU A 199 24.17 9.69 2.98
N ASN A 200 23.75 9.93 1.73
CA ASN A 200 24.53 9.50 0.56
C ASN A 200 25.86 10.25 0.43
N GLU A 201 25.91 11.55 0.74
CA GLU A 201 27.16 12.31 0.83
C GLU A 201 28.10 11.70 1.88
N MET A 202 27.58 11.36 3.06
CA MET A 202 28.34 10.70 4.12
C MET A 202 28.84 9.31 3.69
N PHE A 203 28.01 8.48 3.07
CA PHE A 203 28.41 7.15 2.60
C PHE A 203 29.54 7.21 1.58
N ALA A 204 29.48 8.19 0.66
CA ALA A 204 30.56 8.43 -0.29
C ALA A 204 31.86 8.89 0.40
N ALA A 205 31.78 9.76 1.41
CA ALA A 205 32.94 10.23 2.17
C ALA A 205 33.62 9.10 2.97
N GLU A 206 32.83 8.18 3.52
CA GLU A 206 33.31 7.01 4.28
C GLU A 206 33.68 5.81 3.38
N ALA A 207 33.55 5.95 2.06
CA ALA A 207 33.83 4.92 1.07
C ALA A 207 33.10 3.58 1.34
N VAL A 208 31.86 3.65 1.83
CA VAL A 208 30.97 2.47 1.98
C VAL A 208 30.02 2.39 0.78
N SER A 209 29.67 1.18 0.37
CA SER A 209 28.79 0.92 -0.79
C SER A 209 27.30 1.17 -0.50
N TRP A 210 26.97 1.80 0.62
CA TRP A 210 25.59 1.96 1.08
C TRP A 210 24.85 3.03 0.29
N ILE A 211 23.54 2.83 0.12
CA ILE A 211 22.69 3.74 -0.64
C ILE A 211 21.46 4.07 0.20
N SER A 212 21.25 5.35 0.48
CA SER A 212 19.97 5.82 0.99
C SER A 212 19.03 6.19 -0.15
N TYR A 213 17.77 5.78 -0.04
CA TYR A 213 16.74 6.01 -1.03
C TYR A 213 15.38 6.14 -0.33
N GLY A 214 14.38 6.65 -1.05
CA GLY A 214 13.02 6.72 -0.55
C GLY A 214 12.21 7.84 -1.18
N THR A 215 10.90 7.71 -1.07
CA THR A 215 9.95 8.69 -1.60
C THR A 215 9.01 9.18 -0.50
N PHE A 216 8.32 10.28 -0.77
CA PHE A 216 7.23 10.79 0.08
C PHE A 216 7.61 11.05 1.56
N GLY A 217 8.87 11.41 1.82
CA GLY A 217 9.38 11.70 3.17
C GLY A 217 9.77 10.45 3.97
N GLY A 218 9.66 9.25 3.39
CA GLY A 218 10.30 8.04 3.89
C GLY A 218 11.74 7.92 3.39
N PHE A 219 12.55 7.16 4.11
CA PHE A 219 13.87 6.75 3.64
C PHE A 219 14.21 5.35 4.15
N HIS A 220 15.05 4.67 3.40
CA HIS A 220 15.64 3.38 3.69
C HIS A 220 17.14 3.45 3.41
N VAL A 221 17.89 2.45 3.90
CA VAL A 221 19.32 2.30 3.62
C VAL A 221 19.57 0.88 3.13
N PHE A 222 20.03 0.77 1.89
CA PHE A 222 20.53 -0.47 1.32
C PHE A 222 22.03 -0.59 1.60
N LEU A 223 22.42 -1.61 2.35
CA LEU A 223 23.82 -1.80 2.79
C LEU A 223 24.73 -2.34 1.68
N ASN A 224 24.15 -2.76 0.54
CA ASN A 224 24.86 -3.27 -0.63
C ASN A 224 26.04 -4.23 -0.31
N PRO A 225 25.80 -5.33 0.44
CA PRO A 225 26.85 -6.22 0.88
C PRO A 225 27.57 -6.93 -0.27
N GLU A 226 26.88 -7.13 -1.39
CA GLU A 226 27.39 -7.81 -2.59
C GLU A 226 28.01 -6.85 -3.63
N GLN A 227 28.03 -5.54 -3.33
CA GLN A 227 28.56 -4.51 -4.22
C GLN A 227 27.95 -4.55 -5.63
N ILE A 228 26.63 -4.80 -5.71
CA ILE A 228 25.90 -4.75 -6.97
C ILE A 228 25.98 -3.34 -7.56
N THR A 229 26.07 -3.26 -8.89
CA THR A 229 26.07 -1.96 -9.58
C THR A 229 24.65 -1.43 -9.62
N THR A 230 24.34 -0.52 -8.70
CA THR A 230 23.03 0.16 -8.59
C THR A 230 23.20 1.56 -8.01
N ASP A 231 22.14 2.34 -8.03
CA ASP A 231 22.07 3.67 -7.46
C ASP A 231 20.66 3.97 -6.90
N ARG A 232 20.51 5.11 -6.25
CA ARG A 232 19.23 5.56 -5.70
C ARG A 232 18.12 5.59 -6.76
N GLN A 233 18.41 6.11 -7.95
CA GLN A 233 17.40 6.30 -9.00
C GLN A 233 16.88 4.95 -9.52
N ARG A 234 17.76 3.96 -9.68
CA ARG A 234 17.39 2.59 -10.09
C ARG A 234 16.58 1.87 -9.03
N ILE A 235 16.92 2.02 -7.75
CA ILE A 235 16.11 1.45 -6.66
C ILE A 235 14.72 2.09 -6.64
N GLU A 236 14.65 3.42 -6.71
CA GLU A 236 13.39 4.17 -6.68
C GLU A 236 12.51 3.95 -7.92
N SER A 237 13.09 3.57 -9.07
CA SER A 237 12.32 3.22 -10.28
C SER A 237 11.64 1.85 -10.18
N GLY A 238 11.93 1.06 -9.14
CA GLY A 238 11.44 -0.31 -9.01
C GLY A 238 12.23 -1.33 -9.83
N GLU A 239 13.38 -0.95 -10.41
CA GLU A 239 14.34 -1.88 -10.99
C GLU A 239 15.07 -2.64 -9.87
N HIS A 240 14.51 -3.78 -9.48
CA HIS A 240 15.10 -4.65 -8.48
C HIS A 240 15.93 -5.74 -9.16
N ASP A 241 17.20 -5.88 -8.78
CA ASP A 241 17.96 -7.11 -9.04
C ASP A 241 17.47 -8.16 -8.03
N ARG A 242 16.49 -8.96 -8.44
CA ARG A 242 15.81 -9.93 -7.55
C ARG A 242 16.53 -11.27 -7.45
N ALA A 243 17.70 -11.38 -8.08
CA ALA A 243 18.51 -12.59 -8.05
C ALA A 243 19.31 -12.76 -6.74
N THR A 244 19.26 -11.76 -5.84
CA THR A 244 20.03 -11.69 -4.59
C THR A 244 19.15 -11.33 -3.40
#